data_AF-A0A535QG43-F1
#
_entry.id   AF-A0A535QG43-F1
#
_cell.length_a   1.000
_cell.length_b   1.000
_cell.length_c   1.000
_cell.angle_alpha   90.00
_cell.angle_beta   90.00
_cell.angle_gamma   90.00
#
_symmetry.space_group_name_H-M   'P 1'
#
loop_
_entity.id
_entity.type
_entity.pdbx_description
1 polymer ?
#
loop_
_entity_poly.entity_id
_entity_poly.type
_entity_poly.pdbx_seq_one_letter_code
_entity_poly.pdbx_strand_id
1 'polypeptide(L)'
;MNPTAQVLLISDDESAGRHYRGALEAAGYGVTQTASFVDVIGTPVVNADIIVLCELAVLAYPGQVAPVLRIPEKMSPDELVDEVHRKIGLRAALLSSAS
;
A
#
# COMPACT_ATOMS: atom_id res chain seq x y z
N MET A 1 -4.74 -21.84 0.67
CA MET A 1 -5.08 -20.47 0.23
C MET A 1 -3.80 -19.67 0.28
N ASN A 2 -3.31 -19.14 -0.84
CA ASN A 2 -2.24 -18.16 -0.77
C ASN A 2 -2.80 -16.92 -0.07
N PRO A 3 -2.16 -16.40 1.00
CA PRO A 3 -2.62 -15.15 1.58
C PRO A 3 -2.45 -14.06 0.52
N THR A 4 -3.56 -13.40 0.17
CA THR A 4 -3.54 -12.24 -0.71
C THR A 4 -2.76 -11.12 -0.02
N ALA A 5 -1.77 -10.54 -0.70
CA ALA A 5 -1.00 -9.43 -0.14
C ALA A 5 -1.92 -8.22 0.11
N GLN A 6 -1.75 -7.59 1.27
CA GLN A 6 -2.59 -6.50 1.75
C GLN A 6 -1.93 -5.13 1.51
N VAL A 7 -2.66 -4.22 0.90
CA VAL A 7 -2.25 -2.84 0.64
C VAL A 7 -3.10 -1.89 1.48
N LEU A 8 -2.46 -1.04 2.27
CA LEU A 8 -3.11 0.10 2.90
C LEU A 8 -2.91 1.33 2.01
N LEU A 9 -3.97 1.82 1.39
CA LEU A 9 -3.98 3.02 0.57
C LEU A 9 -4.45 4.22 1.41
N ILE A 10 -3.58 5.21 1.59
CA ILE A 10 -3.89 6.45 2.31
C ILE A 10 -4.05 7.57 1.29
N SER A 11 -5.26 8.10 1.19
CA SER A 11 -5.65 9.15 0.24
C SER A 11 -6.66 10.07 0.91
N ASP A 12 -6.30 11.33 1.08
CA ASP A 12 -7.19 12.37 1.62
C ASP A 12 -8.33 12.71 0.64
N ASP A 13 -8.05 12.66 -0.66
CA ASP A 13 -9.05 12.66 -1.73
C ASP A 13 -9.54 11.22 -2.02
N GLU A 14 -10.78 10.93 -1.65
CA GLU A 14 -11.40 9.61 -1.86
C GLU A 14 -11.51 9.27 -3.36
N SER A 15 -11.77 10.26 -4.21
CA SER A 15 -11.98 10.08 -5.65
C SER A 15 -10.67 9.77 -6.36
N ALA A 16 -9.59 10.51 -6.02
CA ALA A 16 -8.25 10.21 -6.52
C ALA A 16 -7.78 8.83 -6.09
N GLY A 17 -7.99 8.46 -4.82
CA GLY A 17 -7.64 7.15 -4.28
C GLY A 17 -8.40 5.99 -4.94
N ARG A 18 -9.64 6.23 -5.40
CA ARG A 18 -10.49 5.18 -5.98
C ARG A 18 -9.90 4.55 -7.25
N HIS A 19 -9.22 5.33 -8.08
CA HIS A 19 -8.60 4.82 -9.30
C HIS A 19 -7.43 3.88 -8.99
N TYR A 20 -6.58 4.27 -8.03
CA TYR A 20 -5.47 3.43 -7.56
C TYR A 20 -5.97 2.18 -6.85
N ARG A 21 -7.00 2.32 -6.00
CA ARG A 21 -7.65 1.18 -5.35
C ARG A 21 -8.15 0.17 -6.37
N GLY A 22 -8.88 0.63 -7.39
CA GLY A 22 -9.42 -0.24 -8.44
C GLY A 22 -8.34 -1.01 -9.20
N ALA A 23 -7.23 -0.36 -9.56
CA ALA A 23 -6.12 -1.02 -10.23
C ALA A 23 -5.45 -2.08 -9.35
N LEU A 24 -5.22 -1.78 -8.07
CA LEU A 24 -4.64 -2.72 -7.11
C LEU A 24 -5.55 -3.92 -6.84
N GLU A 25 -6.86 -3.70 -6.68
CA GLU A 25 -7.86 -4.78 -6.52
C GLU A 25 -7.90 -5.66 -7.78
N ALA A 26 -7.89 -5.06 -8.98
CA ALA A 26 -7.86 -5.78 -10.25
C ALA A 26 -6.57 -6.61 -10.45
N ALA A 27 -5.44 -6.12 -9.91
CA ALA A 27 -4.17 -6.85 -9.87
C ALA A 27 -4.16 -7.98 -8.82
N GLY A 28 -5.22 -8.10 -8.02
CA GLY A 28 -5.42 -9.18 -7.07
C GLY A 28 -4.95 -8.88 -5.65
N TYR A 29 -4.71 -7.61 -5.28
CA TYR A 29 -4.38 -7.22 -3.90
C TYR A 29 -5.64 -7.05 -3.04
N GLY A 30 -5.52 -7.32 -1.74
CA GLY A 30 -6.51 -6.89 -0.76
C GLY A 30 -6.23 -5.44 -0.41
N VAL A 31 -7.17 -4.51 -0.66
CA VAL A 31 -6.91 -3.08 -0.48
C VAL A 31 -7.84 -2.51 0.58
N THR A 32 -7.26 -1.81 1.55
CA THR A 32 -8.02 -0.95 2.47
C THR A 32 -7.67 0.50 2.16
N GLN A 33 -8.67 1.31 1.84
CA GLN A 33 -8.51 2.75 1.62
C GLN A 33 -8.92 3.53 2.87
N THR A 34 -8.12 4.51 3.27
CA THR A 34 -8.39 5.43 4.39
C THR A 34 -7.90 6.83 4.06
N ALA A 35 -8.46 7.85 4.72
CA ALA A 35 -7.97 9.22 4.64
C ALA A 35 -6.70 9.42 5.48
N SER A 36 -6.59 8.70 6.61
CA SER A 36 -5.46 8.80 7.52
C SER A 36 -5.05 7.45 8.08
N PHE A 37 -3.76 7.31 8.40
CA PHE A 37 -3.26 6.14 9.12
C PHE A 37 -3.87 6.02 10.53
N VAL A 38 -4.23 7.14 11.16
CA VAL A 38 -4.83 7.15 12.50
C VAL A 38 -6.13 6.35 12.54
N ASP A 39 -6.89 6.36 11.45
CA ASP A 39 -8.19 5.69 11.35
C ASP A 39 -8.08 4.16 11.37
N VAL A 40 -6.89 3.62 11.10
CA VAL A 40 -6.64 2.17 11.08
C VAL A 40 -5.82 1.69 12.29
N ILE A 41 -5.40 2.57 13.19
CA ILE A 41 -4.66 2.19 14.40
C ILE A 41 -5.51 1.25 15.26
N GLY A 42 -4.93 0.12 15.68
CA GLY A 42 -5.61 -0.88 16.51
C GLY A 42 -6.54 -1.81 15.74
N THR A 43 -6.66 -1.64 14.42
CA THR A 43 -7.39 -2.56 13.56
C THR A 43 -6.47 -3.65 12.98
N PRO A 44 -7.00 -4.81 12.54
CA PRO A 44 -6.20 -5.83 11.85
C PRO A 44 -5.52 -5.33 10.56
N VAL A 45 -6.00 -4.22 9.99
CA VAL A 45 -5.47 -3.55 8.78
C VAL A 45 -4.03 -3.05 8.97
N VAL A 46 -3.55 -2.92 10.22
CA VAL A 46 -2.17 -2.52 10.54
C VAL A 46 -1.11 -3.49 9.97
N ASN A 47 -1.49 -4.74 9.64
CA ASN A 47 -0.60 -5.73 9.04
C ASN A 47 -0.56 -5.66 7.51
N ALA A 48 -0.52 -4.46 6.94
CA ALA A 48 -0.36 -4.30 5.50
C ALA A 48 1.04 -4.78 5.06
N ASP A 49 1.12 -5.44 3.90
CA ASP A 49 2.38 -5.80 3.25
C ASP A 49 3.08 -4.58 2.65
N ILE A 50 2.32 -3.53 2.34
CA ILE A 50 2.80 -2.23 1.88
C ILE A 50 1.77 -1.13 2.17
N ILE A 51 2.28 0.07 2.49
CA ILE A 51 1.47 1.28 2.63
C ILE A 51 1.72 2.17 1.42
N VAL A 52 0.66 2.59 0.75
CA VAL A 52 0.68 3.50 -0.39
C VAL A 52 0.13 4.85 0.04
N LEU A 53 0.88 5.93 -0.17
CA LEU A 53 0.50 7.29 0.13
C LEU A 53 0.20 8.04 -1.17
N CYS A 54 -1.04 8.48 -1.35
CA CYS A 54 -1.41 9.36 -2.45
C CYS A 54 -0.98 10.80 -2.15
N GLU A 55 -0.48 11.49 -3.16
CA GLU A 55 -0.28 12.95 -3.14
C GLU A 55 0.43 13.45 -1.86
N LEU A 56 -0.25 14.31 -1.10
CA LEU A 56 0.24 14.96 0.10
C LEU A 56 -0.01 14.15 1.37
N ALA A 57 -0.50 12.90 1.26
CA ALA A 57 -0.75 12.05 2.41
C ALA A 57 0.53 11.87 3.25
N VAL A 58 0.40 12.13 4.55
CA VAL A 58 1.50 12.06 5.51
C VAL A 58 1.32 10.85 6.41
N LEU A 59 2.44 10.16 6.65
CA LEU A 59 2.54 9.06 7.59
C LEU A 59 3.61 9.40 8.63
N ALA A 60 3.18 9.56 9.87
CA ALA A 60 4.06 9.82 11.01
C ALA A 60 3.72 8.84 12.13
N TYR A 61 4.20 7.60 12.01
CA TYR A 61 4.01 6.56 13.02
C TYR A 61 5.31 5.81 13.30
N PRO A 62 5.92 5.96 14.48
CA PRO A 62 7.22 5.36 14.81
C PRO A 62 7.23 3.83 14.83
N GLY A 63 6.06 3.20 15.05
CA GLY A 63 5.91 1.73 15.11
C GLY A 63 5.67 1.08 13.75
N GLN A 64 5.75 1.85 12.66
CA GLN A 64 5.44 1.34 11.33
C GLN A 64 6.59 0.49 10.77
N VAL A 65 6.30 -0.77 10.44
CA VAL A 65 7.28 -1.72 9.89
C VAL A 65 7.03 -2.09 8.41
N ALA A 66 5.85 -1.78 7.89
CA ALA A 66 5.51 -2.01 6.50
C ALA A 66 6.25 -1.02 5.59
N PRO A 67 6.70 -1.41 4.38
CA PRO A 67 7.30 -0.49 3.43
C PRO A 67 6.29 0.59 3.01
N VAL A 68 6.79 1.81 2.76
CA VAL A 68 6.00 2.92 2.22
C VAL A 68 6.34 3.14 0.75
N LEU A 69 5.30 3.32 -0.05
CA LEU A 69 5.38 3.86 -1.41
C LEU A 69 4.57 5.15 -1.45
N ARG A 70 5.20 6.26 -1.85
CA ARG A 70 4.48 7.51 -2.15
C ARG A 70 4.27 7.60 -3.65
N ILE A 71 3.02 7.84 -4.05
CA ILE A 71 2.64 8.06 -5.45
C ILE A 71 3.13 9.46 -5.86
N PRO A 72 4.00 9.58 -6.87
CA PRO A 72 4.33 10.86 -7.49
C PRO A 72 3.12 11.43 -8.26
N GLU A 73 3.02 12.76 -8.38
CA GLU A 73 1.91 13.50 -9.07
C GLU A 73 1.51 12.98 -10.47
N LYS A 74 2.36 12.21 -11.14
CA LYS A 74 2.13 11.75 -12.54
C LYS A 74 2.16 10.24 -12.71
N MET A 75 2.21 9.47 -11.63
CA MET A 75 2.22 8.01 -11.72
C MET A 75 0.83 7.50 -12.07
N SER A 76 0.74 6.70 -13.12
CA SER A 76 -0.51 6.05 -13.51
C SER A 76 -0.87 4.88 -12.57
N PRO A 77 -2.14 4.44 -12.54
CA PRO A 77 -2.53 3.29 -11.74
C PRO A 77 -1.81 1.98 -12.09
N ASP A 78 -1.47 1.77 -13.37
CA ASP A 78 -0.72 0.58 -13.81
C ASP A 78 0.74 0.64 -13.34
N GLU A 79 1.38 1.80 -13.44
CA GLU A 79 2.75 2.01 -12.92
C GLU A 79 2.80 1.82 -11.40
N LEU A 80 1.75 2.21 -10.68
CA LEU A 80 1.62 1.93 -9.25
C LEU A 80 1.59 0.41 -8.99
N VAL A 81 0.80 -0.34 -9.75
CA VAL A 81 0.70 -1.80 -9.60
C VAL A 81 2.06 -2.46 -9.82
N ASP A 82 2.78 -2.07 -10.86
CA ASP A 82 4.12 -2.60 -11.16
C ASP A 82 5.10 -2.32 -10.02
N GLU A 83 5.09 -1.10 -9.48
CA GLU A 83 5.98 -0.70 -8.39
C GLU A 83 5.64 -1.41 -7.06
N VAL A 84 4.35 -1.62 -6.78
CA VAL A 84 3.88 -2.42 -5.64
C VAL A 84 4.35 -3.87 -5.77
N HIS A 85 4.17 -4.47 -6.94
CA HIS A 85 4.62 -5.83 -7.22
C HIS A 85 6.14 -5.97 -7.02
N ARG A 86 6.90 -5.03 -7.57
CA ARG A 86 8.36 -4.98 -7.44
C ARG A 86 8.81 -4.90 -5.98
N LYS A 87 8.21 -4.02 -5.17
CA LYS A 87 8.57 -3.83 -3.75
C LYS A 87 8.23 -5.05 -2.90
N ILE A 88 7.04 -5.62 -3.09
CA ILE A 88 6.62 -6.82 -2.36
C ILE A 88 7.53 -8.01 -2.74
N GLY A 89 7.78 -8.20 -4.04
CA GLY A 89 8.67 -9.25 -4.53
C GLY A 89 10.10 -9.11 -4.00
N LEU A 90 10.67 -7.91 -4.02
CA LEU A 90 12.01 -7.63 -3.48
C LEU A 90 12.07 -7.95 -1.98
N ARG A 91 11.07 -7.54 -1.21
CA ARG A 91 11.02 -7.83 0.23
C ARG A 91 10.97 -9.33 0.50
N ALA A 92 10.15 -10.08 -0.24
CA ALA A 92 10.06 -11.52 -0.12
C ALA A 92 11.41 -12.20 -0.46
N ALA A 93 12.09 -11.74 -1.52
CA ALA A 93 13.41 -12.24 -1.89
C ALA A 93 14.47 -11.97 -0.80
N LEU A 94 14.49 -10.75 -0.25
CA LEU A 94 15.43 -10.37 0.82
C LEU A 94 15.20 -11.20 2.09
N LEU A 95 13.94 -11.39 2.51
CA LEU A 95 13.59 -12.22 3.66
C LEU A 95 13.99 -13.68 3.46
N SER A 96 13.82 -14.21 2.24
CA SER A 96 14.22 -15.58 1.90
C SER A 96 15.74 -15.75 1.90
N SER A 97 16.50 -14.72 1.52
CA SER A 97 17.97 -14.74 1.50
C SER A 97 18.63 -14.54 2.87
N ALA A 98 17.88 -14.02 3.84
CA ALA A 98 18.33 -13.83 5.22
C ALA A 98 18.03 -15.03 6.13
N SER A 99 17.42 -16.09 5.57
CA SER A 99 17.00 -17.31 6.26
C SER A 99 18.02 -18.45 6.12
#